data_AF-E3S0Z7-F1
#
_entry.id   AF-E3S0Z7-F1
#
_cell.length_a   1.000
_cell.length_b   1.000
_cell.length_c   1.000
_cell.angle_alpha   90.00
_cell.angle_beta   90.00
_cell.angle_gamma   90.00
#
_symmetry.space_group_name_H-M   'P 1'
#
loop_
_entity.id
_entity.type
_entity.pdbx_description
1 polymer ?
#
loop_
_entity_poly.entity_id
_entity_poly.type
_entity_poly.pdbx_seq_one_letter_code
_entity_poly.pdbx_strand_id
1 'polypeptide(L)'
;MPRANINAEIPSYEEAVMAAPRSLHSSESSQDFQSPVAWERRNSADSCILSSSPLSELPPAYAVVDEKATTFTIYGTMIHTPNAPAYQLSSFLDSRVDTLKLRRLRPEEVTFLQSGTGTISFDHSSVLYEAQDPPFLTNDYYIEGQHRSTLPGVLHMSFGIRRWHVAHIPIPNRRPIALMTCGKRGGLKQTIKQRKNEMEPSVWKDTDGNVIATEVMKMCHGGKMPTIELRPDLDQTCRELILALWVSRLWIAFGCKPQPI
;
A
#
# COMPACT_ATOMS: atom_id res chain seq x y z
N MET A 1 8.28 36.99 -38.85
CA MET A 1 7.58 35.97 -39.67
C MET A 1 8.42 34.70 -39.70
N PRO A 2 7.79 33.51 -39.63
CA PRO A 2 8.45 32.23 -39.41
C PRO A 2 8.90 31.55 -40.71
N ARG A 3 9.83 30.60 -40.60
CA ARG A 3 9.79 29.35 -41.38
C ARG A 3 10.41 28.23 -40.55
N ALA A 4 9.57 27.26 -40.22
CA ALA A 4 9.97 25.96 -39.70
C ALA A 4 10.42 25.05 -40.86
N ASN A 5 10.77 23.82 -40.47
CA ASN A 5 10.78 22.57 -41.25
C ASN A 5 12.19 22.19 -41.80
N ILE A 6 12.71 20.96 -41.74
CA ILE A 6 12.18 19.62 -41.45
C ILE A 6 13.38 18.78 -40.96
N ASN A 7 13.24 18.07 -39.85
CA ASN A 7 13.87 16.77 -39.65
C ASN A 7 12.94 15.98 -38.73
N ALA A 8 12.05 15.21 -39.36
CA ALA A 8 11.09 14.36 -38.66
C ALA A 8 11.80 13.12 -38.12
N GLU A 9 11.64 12.87 -36.83
CA GLU A 9 12.14 11.70 -36.13
C GLU A 9 11.06 10.61 -36.11
N ILE A 10 11.51 9.36 -36.17
CA ILE A 10 10.71 8.14 -36.36
C ILE A 10 9.82 7.90 -35.12
N PRO A 11 8.57 7.45 -35.30
CA PRO A 11 7.59 7.42 -34.22
C PRO A 11 7.86 6.38 -33.14
N SER A 12 7.57 6.79 -31.91
CA SER A 12 7.58 5.98 -30.68
C SER A 12 6.44 4.96 -30.69
N TYR A 13 6.66 3.83 -30.02
CA TYR A 13 5.71 2.72 -29.82
C TYR A 13 4.33 3.15 -29.26
N GLU A 14 4.23 4.33 -28.66
CA GLU A 14 2.96 4.95 -28.23
C GLU A 14 2.04 5.34 -29.40
N GLU A 15 2.54 5.55 -30.63
CA GLU A 15 1.71 5.85 -31.81
C GLU A 15 1.07 4.60 -32.44
N ALA A 16 1.55 3.40 -32.13
CA ALA A 16 1.14 2.15 -32.79
C ALA A 16 -0.10 1.46 -32.18
N VAL A 17 -0.63 1.96 -31.05
CA VAL A 17 -1.77 1.32 -30.35
C VAL A 17 -3.09 2.10 -30.53
N MET A 18 -3.05 3.25 -31.21
CA MET A 18 -4.20 4.10 -31.57
C MET A 18 -4.91 3.66 -32.86
N ALA A 19 -5.22 2.36 -33.00
CA ALA A 19 -5.97 1.84 -34.15
C ALA A 19 -7.35 1.25 -33.77
N ALA A 20 -8.23 2.09 -33.21
CA ALA A 20 -9.70 2.12 -33.39
C ALA A 20 -10.56 0.86 -33.03
N PRO A 21 -11.91 0.93 -32.86
CA PRO A 21 -12.80 2.01 -33.29
C PRO A 21 -13.85 2.55 -32.28
N ARG A 22 -14.38 3.69 -32.73
CA ARG A 22 -15.45 4.58 -32.29
C ARG A 22 -16.73 3.90 -31.77
N SER A 23 -17.34 4.51 -30.75
CA SER A 23 -18.80 4.63 -30.68
C SER A 23 -19.20 6.05 -30.25
N LEU A 24 -20.35 6.49 -30.78
CA LEU A 24 -20.86 7.85 -30.86
C LEU A 24 -21.85 8.17 -29.72
N HIS A 25 -22.03 9.48 -29.46
CA HIS A 25 -23.13 10.16 -28.74
C HIS A 25 -23.15 9.98 -27.20
N SER A 26 -23.45 10.95 -26.34
CA SER A 26 -24.11 12.27 -26.46
C SER A 26 -23.92 13.12 -25.19
N SER A 27 -23.71 14.43 -25.38
CA SER A 27 -24.30 15.61 -24.73
C SER A 27 -24.40 15.78 -23.19
N GLU A 28 -23.77 16.88 -22.73
CA GLU A 28 -24.23 17.91 -21.77
C GLU A 28 -25.05 17.52 -20.52
N SER A 29 -24.60 17.91 -19.31
CA SER A 29 -24.93 19.23 -18.74
C SER A 29 -24.35 19.43 -17.33
N SER A 30 -24.26 20.71 -16.97
CA SER A 30 -23.69 21.39 -15.81
C SER A 30 -24.23 21.05 -14.42
N GLN A 31 -23.39 21.36 -13.42
CA GLN A 31 -23.69 21.95 -12.10
C GLN A 31 -24.54 21.14 -11.10
N ASP A 32 -23.97 20.80 -9.92
CA ASP A 32 -24.13 21.66 -8.75
C ASP A 32 -23.31 21.21 -7.52
N PHE A 33 -22.77 22.22 -6.83
CA PHE A 33 -22.11 22.15 -5.54
C PHE A 33 -23.15 21.97 -4.43
N GLN A 34 -23.09 20.89 -3.63
CA GLN A 34 -23.61 20.89 -2.26
C GLN A 34 -22.79 19.99 -1.33
N SER A 35 -22.22 20.61 -0.30
CA SER A 35 -21.80 20.07 1.00
C SER A 35 -22.43 21.01 2.04
N PRO A 36 -22.81 20.63 3.28
CA PRO A 36 -22.20 19.57 4.10
C PRO A 36 -23.19 18.69 4.87
N VAL A 37 -22.76 17.48 5.30
CA VAL A 37 -23.49 16.72 6.32
C VAL A 37 -22.58 16.40 7.50
N ALA A 38 -22.99 16.93 8.64
CA ALA A 38 -22.41 16.75 9.96
C ALA A 38 -22.49 15.29 10.42
N TRP A 39 -21.40 14.78 11.00
CA TRP A 39 -21.42 13.52 11.73
C TRP A 39 -21.95 13.74 13.14
N GLU A 40 -23.26 13.50 13.33
CA GLU A 40 -23.85 13.41 14.65
C GLU A 40 -23.61 12.05 15.32
N ARG A 41 -23.10 12.16 16.54
CA ARG A 41 -22.75 11.14 17.51
C ARG A 41 -24.03 10.50 18.08
N ARG A 42 -24.30 9.22 17.83
CA ARG A 42 -25.35 8.49 18.55
C ARG A 42 -24.79 7.77 19.78
N ASN A 43 -25.08 8.35 20.93
CA ASN A 43 -25.18 7.63 22.20
C ASN A 43 -26.64 7.15 22.35
N SER A 44 -26.86 5.86 22.56
CA SER A 44 -28.09 5.37 23.21
C SER A 44 -27.78 4.04 23.89
N ALA A 45 -27.95 4.07 25.21
CA ALA A 45 -27.86 2.93 26.10
C ALA A 45 -29.23 2.23 26.22
N ASP A 46 -29.14 0.96 26.61
CA ASP A 46 -30.11 0.11 27.31
C ASP A 46 -31.30 -0.49 26.54
N SER A 47 -31.24 -1.82 26.37
CA SER A 47 -32.24 -2.79 26.91
C SER A 47 -31.77 -4.24 26.70
N CYS A 48 -31.49 -4.94 27.80
CA CYS A 48 -31.09 -6.34 27.88
C CYS A 48 -32.30 -7.29 27.80
N ILE A 49 -32.25 -8.38 27.01
CA ILE A 49 -32.83 -9.69 27.37
C ILE A 49 -31.90 -10.81 26.84
N LEU A 50 -31.62 -11.77 27.74
CA LEU A 50 -30.72 -12.91 27.69
C LEU A 50 -31.05 -13.94 26.59
N SER A 51 -30.04 -14.44 25.86
CA SER A 51 -29.83 -15.89 25.68
C SER A 51 -28.51 -16.22 24.98
N SER A 52 -27.90 -17.32 25.42
CA SER A 52 -26.62 -17.93 25.00
C SER A 52 -25.37 -17.07 25.20
N SER A 53 -24.64 -17.37 26.29
CA SER A 53 -23.23 -17.06 26.42
C SER A 53 -22.46 -17.62 25.20
N PRO A 54 -21.78 -16.80 24.37
CA PRO A 54 -20.72 -17.36 23.55
C PRO A 54 -19.60 -17.75 24.51
N LEU A 55 -19.14 -18.99 24.35
CA LEU A 55 -17.89 -19.50 24.92
C LEU A 55 -16.85 -18.39 24.88
N SER A 56 -16.18 -18.18 26.01
CA SER A 56 -15.01 -17.31 26.16
C SER A 56 -14.16 -17.38 24.90
N GLU A 57 -14.34 -16.38 24.02
CA GLU A 57 -13.76 -16.34 22.70
C GLU A 57 -12.26 -16.13 22.94
N LEU A 58 -11.52 -17.24 22.94
CA LEU A 58 -10.06 -17.20 22.93
C LEU A 58 -9.68 -16.18 21.84
N PRO A 59 -8.77 -15.22 22.12
CA PRO A 59 -8.34 -14.29 21.09
C PRO A 59 -7.95 -15.11 19.87
N PRO A 60 -8.33 -14.70 18.64
CA PRO A 60 -8.09 -15.48 17.43
C PRO A 60 -6.67 -16.01 17.48
N ALA A 61 -6.48 -17.32 17.33
CA ALA A 61 -5.15 -17.90 17.29
C ALA A 61 -4.45 -17.26 16.10
N TYR A 62 -3.64 -16.24 16.32
CA TYR A 62 -2.97 -15.54 15.22
C TYR A 62 -2.01 -16.54 14.60
N ALA A 63 -1.94 -16.61 13.26
CA ALA A 63 -0.85 -17.31 12.61
C ALA A 63 0.42 -16.72 13.20
N VAL A 64 1.26 -17.58 13.78
CA VAL A 64 2.62 -17.21 14.15
C VAL A 64 3.30 -17.00 12.80
N VAL A 65 3.16 -15.78 12.27
CA VAL A 65 3.98 -15.29 11.17
C VAL A 65 5.39 -15.59 11.64
N ASP A 66 6.10 -16.42 10.87
CA ASP A 66 7.44 -16.86 11.23
C ASP A 66 8.24 -15.61 11.63
N GLU A 67 8.58 -15.50 12.91
CA GLU A 67 9.22 -14.32 13.45
C GLU A 67 10.62 -14.13 12.85
N LYS A 68 11.12 -15.12 12.12
CA LYS A 68 12.39 -15.07 11.39
C LYS A 68 12.21 -14.70 9.93
N ALA A 69 10.97 -14.62 9.43
CA ALA A 69 10.71 -14.21 8.06
C ALA A 69 11.08 -12.72 7.87
N THR A 70 12.11 -12.49 7.09
CA THR A 70 12.57 -11.15 6.70
C THR A 70 12.18 -10.79 5.28
N THR A 71 11.82 -11.76 4.43
CA THR A 71 11.50 -11.52 3.02
C THR A 71 9.99 -11.64 2.79
N PHE A 72 9.41 -10.64 2.13
CA PHE A 72 7.98 -10.61 1.81
C PHE A 72 7.78 -10.26 0.34
N THR A 73 6.91 -10.99 -0.36
CA THR A 73 6.63 -10.80 -1.79
C THR A 73 5.14 -10.72 -2.04
N ILE A 74 4.70 -9.79 -2.89
CA ILE A 74 3.28 -9.62 -3.22
C ILE A 74 2.93 -10.48 -4.43
N TYR A 75 1.88 -11.29 -4.28
CA TYR A 75 1.24 -12.07 -5.34
C TYR A 75 -0.25 -11.74 -5.37
N GLY A 76 -0.69 -10.95 -6.35
CA GLY A 76 -2.06 -10.45 -6.40
C GLY A 76 -2.39 -9.62 -5.15
N THR A 77 -3.36 -10.06 -4.37
CA THR A 77 -3.74 -9.44 -3.09
C THR A 77 -3.05 -10.07 -1.88
N MET A 78 -2.19 -11.08 -2.06
CA MET A 78 -1.55 -11.81 -0.95
C MET A 78 -0.10 -11.36 -0.78
N ILE A 79 0.35 -11.25 0.47
CA ILE A 79 1.77 -11.06 0.81
C ILE A 79 2.32 -12.36 1.38
N HIS A 80 3.31 -12.91 0.70
CA HIS A 80 3.93 -14.19 1.02
C HIS A 80 5.28 -13.99 1.70
N THR A 81 5.51 -14.80 2.74
CA THR A 81 6.85 -15.18 3.17
C THR A 81 7.38 -16.29 2.26
N PRO A 82 8.67 -16.69 2.36
CA PRO A 82 9.17 -17.86 1.64
C PRO A 82 8.42 -19.16 1.97
N ASN A 83 7.83 -19.23 3.17
CA ASN A 83 7.20 -20.46 3.68
C ASN A 83 5.70 -20.52 3.38
N ALA A 84 5.00 -19.38 3.44
CA ALA A 84 3.54 -19.33 3.37
C ALA A 84 3.00 -17.91 3.07
N PRO A 85 1.76 -17.78 2.57
CA PRO A 85 1.02 -16.51 2.63
C PRO A 85 0.86 -16.07 4.11
N ALA A 86 1.04 -14.78 4.38
CA ALA A 86 1.01 -14.23 5.73
C ALA A 86 0.06 -13.04 5.90
N TYR A 87 -0.12 -12.24 4.85
CA TYR A 87 -1.01 -11.07 4.87
C TYR A 87 -1.86 -11.00 3.62
N GLN A 88 -2.95 -10.24 3.70
CA GLN A 88 -3.85 -9.97 2.58
C GLN A 88 -4.13 -8.46 2.47
N LEU A 89 -4.23 -7.99 1.23
CA LEU A 89 -4.68 -6.67 0.83
C LEU A 89 -6.16 -6.69 0.45
N SER A 90 -6.89 -5.60 0.71
CA SER A 90 -8.31 -5.49 0.33
C SER A 90 -8.55 -5.43 -1.18
N SER A 91 -7.54 -5.03 -1.96
CA SER A 91 -7.62 -4.91 -3.41
C SER A 91 -6.24 -5.12 -4.04
N PHE A 92 -6.21 -5.26 -5.38
CA PHE A 92 -4.94 -5.27 -6.12
C PHE A 92 -4.31 -3.88 -6.08
N LEU A 93 -2.98 -3.81 -6.16
CA LEU A 93 -2.25 -2.54 -6.08
C LEU A 93 -2.56 -1.57 -7.23
N ASP A 94 -3.07 -2.05 -8.36
CA ASP A 94 -3.47 -1.26 -9.51
C ASP A 94 -4.99 -0.97 -9.55
N SER A 95 -5.73 -1.39 -8.52
CA SER A 95 -7.15 -1.08 -8.38
C SER A 95 -7.36 0.39 -8.01
N ARG A 96 -8.34 1.02 -8.69
CA ARG A 96 -8.80 2.39 -8.38
C ARG A 96 -9.84 2.33 -7.27
N VAL A 97 -9.37 2.29 -6.04
CA VAL A 97 -10.20 2.33 -4.83
C VAL A 97 -9.76 3.54 -4.00
N ASP A 98 -10.63 4.04 -3.13
CA ASP A 98 -10.29 5.19 -2.27
C ASP A 98 -9.48 4.76 -1.03
N THR A 99 -9.52 3.46 -0.71
CA THR A 99 -8.86 2.91 0.49
C THR A 99 -8.18 1.58 0.19
N LEU A 100 -6.98 1.40 0.72
CA LEU A 100 -6.28 0.12 0.76
C LEU A 100 -6.16 -0.36 2.21
N LYS A 101 -6.57 -1.60 2.48
CA LYS A 101 -6.49 -2.20 3.82
C LYS A 101 -5.54 -3.38 3.81
N LEU A 102 -4.75 -3.51 4.86
CA LEU A 102 -3.84 -4.63 5.11
C LEU A 102 -4.32 -5.39 6.35
N ARG A 103 -4.39 -6.72 6.26
CA ARG A 103 -4.69 -7.60 7.40
C ARG A 103 -3.73 -8.78 7.48
N ARG A 104 -3.62 -9.38 8.68
CA ARG A 104 -2.93 -10.66 8.87
C ARG A 104 -3.88 -11.82 8.53
N LEU A 105 -3.34 -12.88 7.92
CA LEU A 105 -4.07 -14.13 7.74
C LEU A 105 -4.09 -14.94 9.04
N ARG A 106 -5.20 -15.64 9.29
CA ARG A 106 -5.35 -16.59 10.39
C ARG A 106 -4.73 -17.96 10.02
N PRO A 107 -4.33 -18.80 10.98
CA PRO A 107 -3.69 -20.10 10.72
C PRO A 107 -4.58 -21.02 9.87
N GLU A 108 -5.89 -20.98 10.09
CA GLU A 108 -6.86 -21.77 9.34
C GLU A 108 -6.91 -21.33 7.88
N GLU A 109 -6.84 -20.01 7.64
CA GLU A 109 -6.78 -19.42 6.30
C GLU A 109 -5.49 -19.80 5.58
N VAL A 110 -4.35 -19.78 6.28
CA VAL A 110 -3.06 -20.19 5.72
C VAL A 110 -3.09 -21.67 5.33
N THR A 111 -3.59 -22.54 6.21
CA THR A 111 -3.72 -23.98 5.96
C THR A 111 -4.65 -24.25 4.78
N PHE A 112 -5.75 -23.50 4.69
CA PHE A 112 -6.72 -23.59 3.59
C PHE A 112 -6.17 -23.13 2.24
N LEU A 113 -5.32 -22.09 2.23
CA LEU A 113 -4.62 -21.67 1.01
C LEU A 113 -3.56 -22.71 0.58
N GLN A 114 -2.85 -23.28 1.55
CA GLN A 114 -1.82 -24.30 1.29
C GLN A 114 -2.41 -25.63 0.78
N SER A 115 -3.68 -25.93 1.07
CA SER A 115 -4.37 -27.11 0.54
C SER A 115 -4.78 -26.97 -0.94
N GLY A 116 -4.48 -25.83 -1.58
CA GLY A 116 -4.71 -25.62 -3.01
C GLY A 116 -6.01 -24.86 -3.32
N THR A 117 -6.72 -24.35 -2.31
CA THR A 117 -7.89 -23.49 -2.57
C THR A 117 -7.45 -22.08 -2.96
N GLY A 118 -7.97 -21.57 -4.07
CA GLY A 118 -7.40 -20.38 -4.73
C GLY A 118 -7.74 -19.02 -4.14
N THR A 119 -8.79 -18.89 -3.33
CA THR A 119 -9.27 -17.56 -2.88
C THR A 119 -9.86 -17.57 -1.49
N ILE A 120 -9.55 -16.53 -0.71
CA ILE A 120 -10.18 -16.21 0.57
C ILE A 120 -10.69 -14.77 0.50
N SER A 121 -11.93 -14.56 0.94
CA SER A 121 -12.53 -13.22 1.01
C SER A 121 -11.79 -12.34 2.01
N PHE A 122 -11.74 -11.04 1.75
CA PHE A 122 -11.11 -10.12 2.68
C PHE A 122 -11.97 -9.94 3.95
N ASP A 123 -11.38 -10.21 5.11
CA ASP A 123 -12.02 -10.03 6.41
C ASP A 123 -11.75 -8.62 6.95
N HIS A 124 -12.81 -7.80 7.02
CA HIS A 124 -12.74 -6.42 7.51
C HIS A 124 -12.58 -6.31 9.04
N SER A 125 -12.83 -7.38 9.80
CA SER A 125 -12.72 -7.36 11.26
C SER A 125 -11.28 -7.43 11.77
N SER A 126 -10.34 -7.87 10.93
CA SER A 126 -8.94 -8.11 11.28
C SER A 126 -7.95 -7.15 10.60
N VAL A 127 -8.43 -5.98 10.17
CA VAL A 127 -7.60 -4.95 9.53
C VAL A 127 -6.55 -4.43 10.51
N LEU A 128 -5.29 -4.45 10.07
CA LEU A 128 -4.16 -3.87 10.79
C LEU A 128 -4.02 -2.39 10.46
N TYR A 129 -3.89 -2.08 9.17
CA TYR A 129 -3.67 -0.73 8.69
C TYR A 129 -4.61 -0.41 7.52
N GLU A 130 -5.05 0.84 7.47
CA GLU A 130 -5.88 1.38 6.40
C GLU A 130 -5.24 2.65 5.84
N ALA A 131 -4.89 2.61 4.56
CA ALA A 131 -4.40 3.76 3.81
C ALA A 131 -5.54 4.41 3.04
N GLN A 132 -5.62 5.73 3.10
CA GLN A 132 -6.63 6.53 2.40
C GLN A 132 -5.96 7.34 1.30
N ASP A 133 -6.60 7.36 0.12
CA ASP A 133 -6.24 8.27 -0.95
C ASP A 133 -6.62 9.71 -0.53
N PRO A 134 -5.74 10.71 -0.66
CA PRO A 134 -6.07 12.07 -0.29
C PRO A 134 -7.22 12.61 -1.16
N PRO A 135 -8.15 13.38 -0.58
CA PRO A 135 -9.25 13.99 -1.32
C PRO A 135 -8.79 15.06 -2.33
N PHE A 136 -7.52 15.46 -2.30
CA PHE A 136 -6.91 16.44 -3.19
C PHE A 136 -5.62 15.88 -3.79
N LEU A 137 -5.16 16.42 -4.92
CA LEU A 137 -3.90 16.05 -5.62
C LEU A 137 -2.61 16.35 -4.81
N THR A 138 -2.70 16.43 -3.50
CA THR A 138 -1.58 16.59 -2.57
C THR A 138 -0.82 15.27 -2.47
N ASN A 139 0.51 15.33 -2.48
CA ASN A 139 1.39 14.16 -2.27
C ASN A 139 1.43 13.71 -0.80
N ASP A 140 0.30 13.80 -0.10
CA ASP A 140 0.14 13.58 1.32
C ASP A 140 -0.86 12.45 1.53
N TYR A 141 -0.40 11.36 2.13
CA TYR A 141 -1.19 10.15 2.33
C TYR A 141 -1.26 9.84 3.81
N TYR A 142 -2.42 9.37 4.27
CA TYR A 142 -2.64 9.04 5.66
C TYR A 142 -2.93 7.56 5.81
N ILE A 143 -2.28 6.94 6.78
CA ILE A 143 -2.41 5.52 7.08
C ILE A 143 -2.73 5.38 8.56
N GLU A 144 -3.83 4.72 8.88
CA GLU A 144 -4.34 4.57 10.24
C GLU A 144 -4.15 3.13 10.72
N GLY A 145 -3.69 2.97 11.96
CA GLY A 145 -3.70 1.68 12.65
C GLY A 145 -5.12 1.37 13.15
N GLN A 146 -5.70 0.28 12.66
CA GLN A 146 -7.07 -0.15 13.01
C GLN A 146 -7.09 -1.21 14.11
N HIS A 147 -5.96 -1.91 14.33
CA HIS A 147 -5.86 -2.96 15.33
C HIS A 147 -5.05 -2.53 16.56
N ARG A 148 -5.42 -3.03 17.74
CA ARG A 148 -4.79 -2.70 19.03
C ARG A 148 -3.28 -3.00 19.12
N SER A 149 -2.76 -3.88 18.26
CA SER A 149 -1.34 -4.24 18.21
C SER A 149 -0.52 -3.35 17.26
N THR A 150 -1.16 -2.43 16.55
CA THR A 150 -0.49 -1.51 15.62
C THR A 150 -0.01 -0.25 16.34
N LEU A 151 0.85 0.51 15.67
CA LEU A 151 1.29 1.79 16.20
C LEU A 151 0.07 2.73 16.31
N PRO A 152 -0.31 3.21 17.51
CA PRO A 152 -1.51 4.01 17.70
C PRO A 152 -1.36 5.39 17.04
N GLY A 153 -2.45 5.97 16.54
CA GLY A 153 -2.45 7.26 15.86
C GLY A 153 -2.41 7.12 14.34
N VAL A 154 -1.94 8.16 13.66
CA VAL A 154 -1.94 8.25 12.19
C VAL A 154 -0.51 8.36 11.68
N LEU A 155 -0.21 7.67 10.59
CA LEU A 155 1.02 7.82 9.84
C LEU A 155 0.75 8.77 8.67
N HIS A 156 1.56 9.81 8.56
CA HIS A 156 1.58 10.70 7.42
C HIS A 156 2.75 10.31 6.52
N MET A 157 2.45 9.97 5.28
CA MET A 157 3.43 9.61 4.27
C MET A 157 3.39 10.64 3.14
N SER A 158 4.54 11.25 2.85
CA SER A 158 4.66 12.26 1.81
C SER A 158 5.87 12.04 0.92
N PHE A 159 5.79 12.47 -0.34
CA PHE A 159 6.92 12.40 -1.27
C PHE A 159 7.57 13.77 -1.46
N GLY A 160 8.86 13.88 -1.12
CA GLY A 160 9.64 15.11 -1.21
C GLY A 160 11.11 14.82 -1.51
N ILE A 161 11.83 15.73 -2.18
CA ILE A 161 13.28 15.61 -2.50
C ILE A 161 13.70 14.17 -2.90
N ARG A 162 12.98 13.58 -3.87
CA ARG A 162 13.21 12.23 -4.43
C ARG A 162 13.13 11.07 -3.43
N ARG A 163 12.50 11.26 -2.27
CA ARG A 163 12.29 10.23 -1.26
C ARG A 163 10.91 10.35 -0.62
N TRP A 164 10.44 9.26 -0.09
CA TRP A 164 9.30 9.22 0.81
C TRP A 164 9.74 9.59 2.21
N HIS A 165 8.91 10.36 2.88
CA HIS A 165 9.03 10.77 4.26
C HIS A 165 7.82 10.23 5.01
N VAL A 166 8.07 9.59 6.14
CA VAL A 166 7.03 9.08 7.03
C VAL A 166 7.15 9.75 8.37
N ALA A 167 6.05 10.34 8.82
CA ALA A 167 5.91 10.93 10.13
C ALA A 167 4.74 10.29 10.88
N HIS A 168 4.86 10.22 12.20
CA HIS A 168 3.84 9.74 13.11
C HIS A 168 3.12 10.89 13.77
N ILE A 169 1.80 10.86 13.74
CA ILE A 169 0.91 11.79 14.41
C ILE A 169 0.21 10.97 15.51
N PRO A 170 0.80 10.89 16.73
CA PRO A 170 0.27 10.05 17.79
C PRO A 170 -1.10 10.52 18.30
N ILE A 171 -1.35 11.82 18.23
CA ILE A 171 -2.59 12.47 18.68
C ILE A 171 -2.95 13.54 17.64
N PRO A 172 -4.24 13.69 17.27
CA PRO A 172 -4.67 14.78 16.40
C PRO A 172 -4.17 16.14 16.88
N ASN A 173 -3.77 17.00 15.95
CA ASN A 173 -3.25 18.36 16.20
C ASN A 173 -1.93 18.44 16.99
N ARG A 174 -1.22 17.33 17.20
CA ARG A 174 0.17 17.35 17.68
C ARG A 174 1.15 17.43 16.52
N ARG A 175 2.37 17.89 16.83
CA ARG A 175 3.45 17.97 15.86
C ARG A 175 3.81 16.55 15.37
N PRO A 176 3.88 16.32 14.05
CA PRO A 176 4.34 15.05 13.51
C PRO A 176 5.78 14.72 13.96
N ILE A 177 6.02 13.46 14.30
CA ILE A 177 7.32 12.91 14.71
C ILE A 177 7.88 12.14 13.53
N ALA A 178 9.07 12.51 13.03
CA ALA A 178 9.69 11.76 11.94
C ALA A 178 9.94 10.30 12.35
N LEU A 179 9.59 9.35 11.48
CA LEU A 179 9.81 7.92 11.73
C LEU A 179 10.85 7.33 10.79
N MET A 180 10.66 7.53 9.49
CA MET A 180 11.50 6.88 8.49
C MET A 180 11.46 7.60 7.14
N THR A 181 12.41 7.24 6.29
CA THR A 181 12.46 7.69 4.90
C THR A 181 12.68 6.52 3.95
N CYS A 182 12.16 6.60 2.73
CA CYS A 182 12.39 5.60 1.70
C CYS A 182 12.83 6.25 0.39
N GLY A 183 13.95 5.78 -0.18
CA GLY A 183 14.42 6.30 -1.46
C GLY A 183 15.53 5.45 -2.05
N LYS A 184 15.91 5.77 -3.29
CA LYS A 184 16.99 5.07 -3.99
C LYS A 184 18.34 5.26 -3.28
N ARG A 185 19.19 4.24 -3.36
CA ARG A 185 20.55 4.25 -2.82
C ARG A 185 21.48 5.09 -3.72
N GLY A 186 21.38 6.42 -3.64
CA GLY A 186 22.27 7.31 -4.38
C GLY A 186 21.87 8.79 -4.30
N GLY A 187 22.70 9.59 -3.63
CA GLY A 187 22.73 11.04 -3.88
C GLY A 187 23.24 11.33 -5.29
N LEU A 188 23.12 12.58 -5.72
CA LEU A 188 23.42 13.19 -7.04
C LEU A 188 24.67 12.73 -7.85
N LYS A 189 25.48 11.76 -7.43
CA LYS A 189 26.81 11.46 -8.02
C LYS A 189 27.17 10.00 -8.24
N GLN A 190 26.29 9.01 -8.08
CA GLN A 190 26.65 7.64 -8.46
C GLN A 190 25.80 7.13 -9.63
N THR A 191 26.33 7.33 -10.82
CA THR A 191 25.94 6.58 -12.03
C THR A 191 26.42 5.14 -11.86
N ILE A 192 25.70 4.35 -11.08
CA ILE A 192 25.93 2.91 -10.99
C ILE A 192 25.49 2.33 -12.34
N LYS A 193 26.45 1.73 -13.06
CA LYS A 193 26.18 0.99 -14.30
C LYS A 193 25.09 -0.05 -14.03
N GLN A 194 23.89 0.26 -14.51
CA GLN A 194 22.71 -0.59 -14.46
C GLN A 194 23.01 -1.96 -15.09
N ARG A 195 22.94 -3.03 -14.29
CA ARG A 195 22.62 -4.34 -14.85
C ARG A 195 21.18 -4.27 -15.31
N LYS A 196 20.98 -4.47 -16.61
CA LYS A 196 19.78 -4.25 -17.44
C LYS A 196 18.46 -4.86 -16.93
N ASN A 197 18.44 -5.55 -15.79
CA ASN A 197 17.27 -6.29 -15.27
C ASN A 197 16.87 -5.95 -13.82
N GLU A 198 17.71 -5.26 -13.04
CA GLU A 198 17.42 -4.93 -11.63
C GLU A 198 17.12 -3.42 -11.51
N MET A 199 15.85 -3.08 -11.29
CA MET A 199 15.48 -1.71 -10.92
C MET A 199 16.19 -1.38 -9.60
N GLU A 200 16.86 -0.22 -9.52
CA GLU A 200 17.63 0.16 -8.33
C GLU A 200 16.78 0.02 -7.05
N PRO A 201 17.32 -0.62 -6.00
CA PRO A 201 16.57 -0.86 -4.78
C PRO A 201 16.25 0.45 -4.06
N SER A 202 15.02 0.54 -3.56
CA SER A 202 14.62 1.59 -2.62
C SER A 202 14.90 1.11 -1.20
N VAL A 203 15.48 1.96 -0.38
CA VAL A 203 15.91 1.60 0.97
C VAL A 203 15.11 2.40 1.98
N TRP A 204 14.51 1.71 2.94
CA TRP A 204 13.86 2.28 4.11
C TRP A 204 14.88 2.49 5.22
N LYS A 205 14.92 3.71 5.76
CA LYS A 205 15.83 4.10 6.84
C LYS A 205 15.07 4.70 8.01
N ASP A 206 15.48 4.35 9.23
CA ASP A 206 15.01 5.01 10.45
C ASP A 206 15.58 6.44 10.57
N THR A 207 15.22 7.15 11.64
CA THR A 207 15.67 8.51 11.94
C THR A 207 17.18 8.62 12.15
N ASP A 208 17.82 7.54 12.58
CA ASP A 208 19.26 7.47 12.81
C ASP A 208 20.03 7.14 11.52
N GLY A 209 19.31 6.86 10.44
CA GLY A 209 19.86 6.54 9.12
C GLY A 209 20.20 5.07 8.91
N ASN A 210 19.86 4.19 9.86
CA ASN A 210 20.05 2.76 9.72
C ASN A 210 19.04 2.19 8.73
N VAL A 211 19.49 1.23 7.92
CA VAL A 211 18.61 0.53 6.99
C VAL A 211 17.74 -0.47 7.76
N ILE A 212 16.42 -0.33 7.64
CA ILE A 212 15.44 -1.20 8.28
C ILE A 212 14.72 -2.13 7.28
N ALA A 213 14.68 -1.75 6.00
CA ALA A 213 14.20 -2.60 4.93
C ALA A 213 14.74 -2.18 3.57
N THR A 214 14.75 -3.10 2.61
CA THR A 214 15.14 -2.88 1.23
C THR A 214 14.08 -3.42 0.28
N GLU A 215 13.56 -2.59 -0.61
CA GLU A 215 12.65 -2.98 -1.66
C GLU A 215 13.42 -3.36 -2.92
N VAL A 216 13.04 -4.49 -3.51
CA VAL A 216 13.63 -5.03 -4.75
C VAL A 216 12.52 -5.58 -5.64
N MET A 217 12.74 -5.54 -6.96
CA MET A 217 11.94 -6.33 -7.90
C MET A 217 12.66 -7.66 -8.13
N LYS A 218 12.06 -8.78 -7.71
CA LYS A 218 12.61 -10.11 -7.99
C LYS A 218 11.94 -10.71 -9.21
N MET A 219 12.72 -11.38 -10.05
CA MET A 219 12.17 -12.18 -11.15
C MET A 219 11.64 -13.49 -10.56
N CYS A 220 10.35 -13.71 -10.65
CA CYS A 220 9.68 -14.94 -10.27
C CYS A 220 9.05 -15.60 -11.52
N HIS A 221 8.64 -16.86 -11.39
CA HIS A 221 7.90 -17.55 -12.44
C HIS A 221 6.60 -16.76 -12.73
N GLY A 222 6.56 -16.05 -13.86
CA GLY A 222 5.42 -15.20 -14.24
C GLY A 222 5.69 -13.68 -14.27
N GLY A 223 6.86 -13.20 -13.83
CA GLY A 223 7.24 -11.79 -14.02
C GLY A 223 8.04 -11.17 -12.88
N LYS A 224 8.18 -9.85 -12.92
CA LYS A 224 8.80 -9.05 -11.85
C LYS A 224 7.80 -8.88 -10.71
N MET A 225 8.15 -9.37 -9.53
CA MET A 225 7.32 -9.28 -8.34
C MET A 225 7.91 -8.28 -7.34
N PRO A 226 7.06 -7.44 -6.72
CA PRO A 226 7.47 -6.62 -5.61
C PRO A 226 7.87 -7.46 -4.40
N THR A 227 9.10 -7.27 -3.96
CA THR A 227 9.65 -7.91 -2.78
C THR A 227 10.26 -6.87 -1.84
N ILE A 228 10.07 -7.05 -0.54
CA ILE A 228 10.75 -6.29 0.51
C ILE A 228 11.53 -7.24 1.42
N GLU A 229 12.74 -6.82 1.76
CA GLU A 229 13.64 -7.52 2.68
C GLU A 229 13.83 -6.66 3.92
N LEU A 230 13.29 -7.11 5.04
CA LEU A 230 13.36 -6.46 6.34
C LEU A 230 14.69 -6.78 7.02
N ARG A 231 15.17 -5.85 7.86
CA ARG A 231 16.25 -6.12 8.81
C ARG A 231 15.84 -7.27 9.74
N PRO A 232 16.75 -8.19 10.11
CA PRO A 232 16.47 -9.15 11.16
C PRO A 232 16.14 -8.46 12.48
N ASP A 233 15.54 -9.20 13.40
CA ASP A 233 15.26 -8.78 14.79
C ASP A 233 14.31 -7.57 14.93
N LEU A 234 13.54 -7.26 13.88
CA LEU A 234 12.41 -6.34 14.01
C LEU A 234 11.25 -7.05 14.71
N ASP A 235 10.67 -6.37 15.70
CA ASP A 235 9.46 -6.84 16.37
C ASP A 235 8.26 -6.87 15.41
N GLN A 236 7.20 -7.58 15.82
CA GLN A 236 6.02 -7.75 14.98
C GLN A 236 5.40 -6.42 14.56
N THR A 237 5.32 -5.46 15.49
CA THR A 237 4.72 -4.15 15.24
C THR A 237 5.49 -3.36 14.19
N CYS A 238 6.83 -3.31 14.28
CA CYS A 238 7.67 -2.64 13.29
C CYS A 238 7.60 -3.34 11.93
N ARG A 239 7.57 -4.68 11.89
CA ARG A 239 7.42 -5.43 10.64
C ARG A 239 6.12 -5.05 9.93
N GLU A 240 5.02 -5.08 10.64
CA GLU A 240 3.70 -4.77 10.08
C GLU A 240 3.59 -3.30 9.67
N LEU A 241 4.18 -2.40 10.44
CA LEU A 241 4.30 -0.98 10.08
C LEU A 241 5.04 -0.80 8.75
N ILE A 242 6.21 -1.42 8.59
CA ILE A 242 6.99 -1.32 7.36
C ILE A 242 6.24 -1.94 6.18
N LEU A 243 5.57 -3.08 6.38
CA LEU A 243 4.75 -3.71 5.35
C LEU A 243 3.59 -2.79 4.93
N ALA A 244 2.89 -2.16 5.87
CA ALA A 244 1.82 -1.21 5.58
C ALA A 244 2.31 -0.01 4.77
N LEU A 245 3.46 0.58 5.16
CA LEU A 245 4.07 1.69 4.44
C LEU A 245 4.50 1.29 3.04
N TRP A 246 5.12 0.12 2.90
CA TRP A 246 5.55 -0.44 1.62
C TRP A 246 4.38 -0.65 0.66
N VAL A 247 3.32 -1.33 1.08
CA VAL A 247 2.17 -1.60 0.21
C VAL A 247 1.43 -0.32 -0.14
N SER A 248 1.30 0.62 0.80
CA SER A 248 0.71 1.93 0.54
C SER A 248 1.52 2.69 -0.51
N ARG A 249 2.86 2.71 -0.38
CA ARG A 249 3.77 3.35 -1.33
C ARG A 249 3.64 2.77 -2.74
N LEU A 250 3.51 1.44 -2.84
CA LEU A 250 3.32 0.76 -4.12
C LEU A 250 1.96 1.08 -4.71
N TRP A 251 0.89 0.99 -3.92
CA TRP A 251 -0.47 1.29 -4.34
C TRP A 251 -0.60 2.71 -4.89
N ILE A 252 -0.02 3.70 -4.21
CA ILE A 252 0.04 5.07 -4.71
C ILE A 252 0.78 5.15 -6.05
N ALA A 253 1.93 4.48 -6.15
CA ALA A 253 2.72 4.48 -7.39
C ALA A 253 1.99 3.80 -8.58
N PHE A 254 1.15 2.81 -8.32
CA PHE A 254 0.41 2.08 -9.36
C PHE A 254 -0.97 2.67 -9.66
N GLY A 255 -1.64 3.27 -8.67
CA GLY A 255 -2.98 3.85 -8.76
C GLY A 255 -3.04 5.18 -9.51
N CYS A 256 -1.98 6.00 -9.46
CA CYS A 256 -1.94 7.33 -10.08
C CYS A 256 -1.76 7.35 -11.61
N LYS A 257 -2.21 6.34 -12.38
CA LYS A 257 -2.14 6.42 -13.86
C LYS A 257 -3.03 7.57 -14.36
N PRO A 258 -2.49 8.57 -15.09
CA PRO A 258 -3.26 9.72 -15.56
C PRO A 258 -4.40 9.25 -16.47
N GLN A 259 -5.54 9.92 -16.38
CA GLN A 259 -6.60 9.74 -17.36
C GLN A 259 -6.08 10.20 -18.74
N PRO A 260 -6.34 9.44 -19.83
CA PRO A 260 -6.23 10.02 -21.15
C PRO A 260 -7.23 11.18 -21.24
N ILE A 261 -6.71 12.38 -21.52
CA ILE A 261 -7.51 13.58 -21.86
C ILE A 261 -8.16 13.35 -23.23
#